data_AF-A0A9K3H785-F1
#
_entry.id   AF-A0A9K3H785-F1
#
_cell.length_a   1.000
_cell.length_b   1.000
_cell.length_c   1.000
_cell.angle_alpha   90.00
_cell.angle_beta   90.00
_cell.angle_gamma   90.00
#
_symmetry.space_group_name_H-M   'P 1'
#
loop_
_entity.id
_entity.type
_entity.pdbx_description
1 polymer ?
#
loop_
_entity_poly.entity_id
_entity_poly.type
_entity_poly.pdbx_seq_one_letter_code
_entity_poly.pdbx_strand_id
1 'polypeptide(L)' 'MPMMLPATVPPLERDLLLSAALVSLALFGASVSCADIKTVDVSTPKMFMGLKVGAMLLYWFSAMTMKSVGSYCVYLLC' A
#
# COMPACT_ATOMS: atom_id res chain seq x y z
N MET A 1 -13.46 -4.08 12.92
CA MET A 1 -13.53 -5.48 12.49
C MET A 1 -12.17 -5.87 11.94
N PRO A 2 -11.23 -6.24 12.81
CA PRO A 2 -9.96 -6.80 12.37
C PRO A 2 -10.26 -8.18 11.78
N MET A 3 -9.75 -8.42 10.58
CA MET A 3 -9.65 -9.75 9.99
C MET A 3 -9.01 -10.70 11.02
N MET A 4 -9.78 -11.70 11.45
CA MET A 4 -9.23 -12.88 12.11
C MET A 4 -8.38 -13.62 11.07
N LEU A 5 -7.06 -13.49 11.20
CA LEU A 5 -6.12 -14.30 10.43
C LEU A 5 -5.88 -15.60 11.21
N PRO A 6 -6.26 -16.79 10.69
CA PRO A 6 -5.76 -18.04 11.26
C PRO A 6 -4.23 -18.09 11.08
N ALA A 7 -3.51 -18.26 12.19
CA ALA A 7 -2.05 -18.28 12.26
C ALA A 7 -1.43 -19.62 11.78
N THR A 8 -1.84 -20.15 10.63
CA THR A 8 -1.38 -21.45 10.09
C THR A 8 -1.08 -21.42 8.59
N VAL A 9 -0.50 -20.33 8.10
CA VAL A 9 -0.02 -20.22 6.71
C VAL A 9 1.44 -20.67 6.65
N PRO A 10 1.83 -21.56 5.70
CA PRO A 10 3.21 -22.05 5.59
C PRO A 10 4.21 -20.88 5.43
N PRO A 11 5.48 -21.04 5.84
CA PRO A 11 6.46 -19.95 5.91
C PRO A 11 6.73 -19.23 4.58
N LEU A 12 6.34 -19.83 3.44
CA LEU A 12 6.62 -19.33 2.09
C LEU A 12 5.63 -18.24 1.58
N GLU A 13 4.43 -18.09 2.16
CA GLU A 13 3.45 -17.11 1.64
C GLU A 13 3.60 -15.69 2.18
N ARG A 14 4.41 -15.49 3.23
CA ARG A 14 4.63 -14.16 3.83
C ARG A 14 5.60 -13.31 3.03
N ASP A 15 6.35 -13.92 2.12
CA ASP A 15 7.47 -13.30 1.40
C ASP A 15 7.03 -12.35 0.28
N LEU A 16 5.86 -12.56 -0.32
CA LEU A 16 5.43 -11.79 -1.50
C LEU A 16 5.21 -10.30 -1.18
N LEU A 17 4.57 -10.00 -0.05
CA LEU A 17 4.32 -8.62 0.38
C LEU A 17 5.62 -7.91 0.76
N LEU A 18 6.52 -8.63 1.44
CA LEU A 18 7.83 -8.13 1.83
C LEU A 18 8.71 -7.89 0.60
N SER A 19 8.74 -8.81 -0.35
CA SER A 19 9.50 -8.69 -1.60
C SER A 19 9.02 -7.50 -2.43
N ALA A 20 7.71 -7.35 -2.62
CA ALA A 20 7.13 -6.21 -3.31
C ALA A 20 7.47 -4.87 -2.62
N ALA A 21 7.40 -4.82 -1.29
CA ALA A 21 7.78 -3.64 -0.52
C ALA A 21 9.27 -3.28 -0.67
N LEU A 22 10.16 -4.28 -0.61
CA LEU A 22 11.61 -4.09 -0.79
C LEU A 22 11.94 -3.60 -2.20
N VAL A 23 11.29 -4.13 -3.23
CA VAL A 23 11.44 -3.67 -4.62
C VAL A 23 10.98 -2.23 -4.79
N SER A 24 9.85 -1.85 -4.18
CA SER A 24 9.34 -0.48 -4.24
C SER A 24 10.28 0.50 -3.54
N LEU A 25 10.89 0.10 -2.41
CA LEU A 25 11.89 0.90 -1.73
C LEU A 25 13.18 1.07 -2.56
N ALA A 26 13.64 0.01 -3.23
CA ALA A 26 14.80 0.07 -4.11
C ALA A 26 14.56 1.00 -5.31
N LEU A 27 13.39 0.91 -5.95
CA LEU A 27 12.95 1.82 -7.01
C LEU A 27 12.80 3.26 -6.53
N PHE A 28 12.32 3.46 -5.30
CA PHE A 28 12.22 4.80 -4.71
C PHE A 28 13.60 5.43 -4.55
N GLY A 29 14.59 4.70 -4.00
CA GLY A 29 15.97 5.15 -3.90
C GLY A 29 16.59 5.48 -5.28
N ALA A 30 16.35 4.64 -6.29
CA ALA A 30 16.79 4.90 -7.65
C ALA A 30 16.13 6.15 -8.25
N SER A 31 14.83 6.36 -8.00
CA SER A 31 14.09 7.53 -8.50
C SER A 31 14.57 8.84 -7.86
N VAL A 32 14.90 8.83 -6.57
CA VAL A 32 15.50 9.98 -5.85
C VAL A 32 16.87 10.32 -6.43
N SER A 33 17.69 9.32 -6.77
CA SER A 33 19.01 9.52 -7.39
C SER A 33 18.91 10.08 -8.82
N CYS A 34 17.92 9.66 -9.61
CA CYS A 34 17.68 10.21 -10.94
C CYS A 34 17.11 11.64 -10.92
N ALA A 35 16.47 12.03 -9.81
CA ALA A 35 15.85 13.34 -9.64
C ALA A 35 16.79 14.41 -9.03
N ASP A 36 18.08 14.09 -8.83
CA ASP A 36 19.10 14.95 -8.19
C ASP A 36 18.68 15.52 -6.82
N ILE A 37 17.91 14.74 -6.05
CA ILE A 37 17.46 15.16 -4.70
C ILE A 37 18.56 14.78 -3.70
N LYS A 38 19.41 15.74 -3.33
CA LYS A 38 20.57 15.53 -2.43
C LYS A 38 20.22 15.13 -1.00
N THR A 39 19.08 15.57 -0.48
CA THR A 39 18.58 15.20 0.85
C THR A 39 17.06 14.98 0.82
N VAL A 40 16.61 13.81 1.28
CA VAL A 40 15.19 13.49 1.44
C VAL A 40 14.75 14.00 2.82
N ASP A 41 14.36 15.27 2.87
CA ASP A 41 13.91 15.91 4.11
C ASP A 41 12.40 15.74 4.30
N VAL A 42 12.02 14.83 5.21
CA VAL A 42 10.61 14.50 5.53
C VAL A 42 9.86 15.68 6.19
N SER A 43 10.58 16.64 6.75
CA SER A 43 10.00 17.90 7.26
C SER A 43 9.64 18.91 6.17
N THR A 44 10.07 18.70 4.92
CA THR A 44 9.66 19.61 3.85
C THR A 44 8.17 19.40 3.54
N PRO A 45 7.38 20.49 3.43
CA PRO A 45 5.93 20.40 3.26
C PRO A 45 5.55 19.65 1.97
N LYS A 46 6.41 19.70 0.95
CA LYS A 46 6.21 19.02 -0.33
C LYS A 46 6.31 17.50 -0.22
N MET A 47 7.30 16.95 0.51
CA MET A 47 7.39 15.50 0.76
C MET A 47 6.32 15.02 1.73
N PHE A 48 6.04 15.79 2.78
CA PHE A 48 5.05 15.41 3.79
C PHE A 48 3.63 15.31 3.21
N MET A 49 3.24 16.25 2.32
CA MET A 49 1.99 16.15 1.57
C MET A 49 1.98 14.95 0.62
N GLY A 50 3.09 14.67 -0.07
CA GLY A 50 3.22 13.50 -0.95
C GLY A 50 3.02 12.18 -0.19
N LEU A 51 3.63 12.04 0.99
CA LEU A 51 3.47 10.86 1.85
C LEU A 51 2.02 10.70 2.33
N LYS A 52 1.39 11.78 2.80
CA LYS A 52 0.00 11.74 3.25
C LYS A 52 -0.97 11.37 2.12
N VAL A 53 -0.83 11.96 0.94
CA VAL A 53 -1.68 11.66 -0.21
C VAL A 53 -1.46 10.22 -0.70
N GLY A 54 -0.21 9.73 -0.70
CA GLY A 54 0.09 8.34 -1.03
C GLY A 54 -0.58 7.33 -0.10
N ALA A 55 -0.56 7.58 1.21
CA ALA A 55 -1.28 6.75 2.18
C ALA A 55 -2.80 6.80 1.99
N MET A 56 -3.34 7.98 1.66
CA MET A 56 -4.77 8.15 1.40
C MET A 56 -5.23 7.41 0.13
N LEU A 57 -4.36 7.31 -0.89
CA LEU A 57 -4.64 6.56 -2.12
C LEU A 57 -4.76 5.06 -1.85
N LEU A 58 -3.90 4.49 -1.00
CA LEU A 58 -3.96 3.07 -0.62
C LEU A 58 -5.28 2.75 0.10
N TYR A 59 -5.73 3.65 0.97
CA TYR A 59 -7.02 3.53 1.63
C TYR A 59 -8.21 3.65 0.66
N TRP A 60 -8.14 4.59 -0.29
CA TRP A 60 -9.16 4.72 -1.33
C TRP A 60 -9.26 3.43 -2.16
N PHE A 61 -8.12 2.83 -2.52
CA PHE A 61 -8.11 1.54 -3.24
C PHE A 61 -8.79 0.43 -2.43
N SER A 62 -8.49 0.32 -1.13
CA SER A 62 -9.19 -0.62 -0.24
C SER A 62 -10.70 -0.35 -0.17
N ALA A 63 -11.11 0.92 -0.13
CA ALA A 63 -12.52 1.30 -0.08
C ALA A 63 -13.27 0.98 -1.39
N MET A 64 -12.64 1.16 -2.56
CA MET A 64 -13.22 0.74 -3.85
C MET A 64 -13.47 -0.77 -3.89
N THR A 65 -12.53 -1.56 -3.39
CA THR A 65 -12.69 -3.03 -3.32
C THR A 65 -13.86 -3.42 -2.42
N MET A 66 -13.99 -2.83 -1.22
CA MET A 66 -15.12 -3.15 -0.32
C MET A 66 -16.48 -2.70 -0.86
N LYS A 67 -16.54 -1.53 -1.52
CA LYS A 67 -17.78 -1.06 -2.15
C LYS A 67 -18.21 -1.93 -3.32
N SER A 68 -17.24 -2.38 -4.12
CA SER A 68 -17.47 -3.29 -5.25
C SER A 68 -18.01 -4.63 -4.74
N VAL A 69 -17.28 -5.28 -3.82
CA VAL A 69 -17.66 -6.59 -3.25
C VAL A 69 -18.99 -6.53 -2.48
N GLY A 70 -19.25 -5.45 -1.74
CA GLY A 70 -20.51 -5.26 -1.03
C GLY A 70 -21.72 -5.23 -1.97
N SER A 71 -21.59 -4.59 -3.14
CA SER A 71 -22.64 -4.57 -4.15
C SER A 71 -22.88 -5.98 -4.71
N TYR A 72 -21.81 -6.72 -5.03
CA TYR A 72 -21.93 -8.12 -5.50
C TYR A 72 -22.56 -9.05 -4.48
N CYS A 73 -22.23 -8.90 -3.18
CA CYS A 73 -22.81 -9.73 -2.12
C CYS A 73 -24.33 -9.52 -1.97
N VAL A 74 -24.80 -8.28 -2.12
CA VAL A 74 -26.24 -7.97 -2.07
C VAL A 74 -27.00 -8.59 -3.26
N TYR A 75 -26.43 -8.56 -4.47
CA TYR A 75 -27.07 -9.16 -5.64
C TYR A 75 -27.09 -10.70 -5.64
N LEU A 76 -26.17 -11.36 -4.92
CA LEU A 76 -26.06 -12.83 -4.91
C LEU A 76 -27.00 -13.51 -3.89
N LEU A 77 -27.57 -12.73 -2.96
CA LEU A 77 -28.51 -13.22 -1.94
C LEU A 77 -29.99 -13.17 -2.39
N CYS A 78 -30.30 -12.49 -3.50
CA CYS A 78 -31.64 -12.38 -4.09
C CYS A 78 -31.74 -13.25 -5.34
#